data_AF-A0A380P853-F1
#
_entry.id   AF-A0A380P853-F1
#
_cell.length_a   1.000
_cell.length_b   1.000
_cell.length_c   1.000
_cell.angle_alpha   90.00
_cell.angle_beta   90.00
_cell.angle_gamma   90.00
#
_symmetry.space_group_name_H-M   'P 1'
#
loop_
_entity.id
_entity.type
_entity.pdbx_description
1 polymer ?
#
loop_
_entity_poly.entity_id
_entity_poly.type
_entity_poly.pdbx_seq_one_letter_code
_entity_poly.pdbx_strand_id
1 'polypeptide(L)'
;MVANALIGLGGALVAQNNGFADVNMGIGTIVVALASIIIGEVIFSGQMSLTDRLITVVFGSIIYRFVLVVVLAIGFSADDLKLVSAVILGLALMLPNLVSSFQ
;
A
#
# COMPACT_ATOMS: atom_id res chain seq x y z
N MET A 1 13.31 10.96 -16.11
CA MET A 1 14.30 9.87 -15.96
C MET A 1 14.60 9.51 -14.51
N VAL A 2 14.85 10.47 -13.62
CA VAL A 2 15.20 10.21 -12.20
C VAL A 2 14.20 9.31 -11.47
N ALA A 3 12.89 9.54 -11.65
CA ALA A 3 11.85 8.70 -11.04
C ALA A 3 11.98 7.21 -11.44
N ASN A 4 12.21 6.93 -12.72
CA ASN A 4 12.36 5.55 -13.21
C ASN A 4 13.63 4.88 -12.67
N ALA A 5 14.71 5.65 -12.49
CA ALA A 5 15.94 5.16 -11.88
C ALA A 5 15.73 4.80 -10.41
N LEU A 6 15.00 5.61 -9.65
CA LEU A 6 14.67 5.32 -8.25
C LEU A 6 13.78 4.07 -8.11
N ILE A 7 12.80 3.92 -8.99
CA ILE A 7 11.93 2.72 -9.03
C ILE A 7 12.75 1.48 -9.36
N GLY A 8 13.61 1.55 -10.39
CA GLY A 8 14.47 0.43 -10.79
C GLY A 8 15.47 0.02 -9.70
N LEU A 9 16.09 1.00 -9.03
CA LEU A 9 17.02 0.75 -7.92
C LEU A 9 16.31 0.13 -6.73
N GLY A 10 15.11 0.61 -6.37
CA GLY A 10 14.29 0.00 -5.31
C GLY A 10 13.95 -1.47 -5.61
N GLY A 11 13.57 -1.78 -6.85
CA GLY A 11 13.31 -3.15 -7.28
C GLY A 11 14.54 -4.05 -7.18
N ALA A 12 15.72 -3.55 -7.59
CA ALA A 12 16.97 -4.29 -7.50
C ALA A 12 17.38 -4.60 -6.04
N LEU A 13 17.20 -3.65 -5.12
CA LEU A 13 17.47 -3.87 -3.69
C LEU A 13 16.53 -4.93 -3.09
N VAL A 14 15.24 -4.90 -3.44
CA VAL A 14 14.26 -5.89 -2.97
C VAL A 14 14.60 -7.29 -3.49
N ALA A 15 14.96 -7.42 -4.77
CA ALA A 15 15.37 -8.69 -5.35
C ALA A 15 16.65 -9.24 -4.68
N GLN A 16 17.62 -8.36 -4.40
CA GLN A 16 18.83 -8.74 -3.66
C GLN A 16 18.50 -9.21 -2.24
N ASN A 17 17.62 -8.50 -1.53
CA ASN A 17 17.20 -8.86 -0.17
C ASN A 17 16.48 -10.21 -0.12
N ASN A 18 15.67 -10.52 -1.12
CA ASN A 18 14.89 -11.76 -1.17
C ASN A 18 15.70 -12.95 -1.74
N GLY A 19 16.84 -12.70 -2.39
CA GLY A 19 17.70 -13.74 -2.99
C GLY A 19 17.20 -14.32 -4.31
N PHE A 20 16.03 -13.89 -4.78
CA PHE A 20 15.45 -14.26 -6.08
C PHE A 20 14.62 -13.11 -6.64
N ALA A 21 14.38 -13.13 -7.95
CA ALA A 21 13.50 -12.20 -8.64
C ALA A 21 12.44 -13.00 -9.40
N ASP A 22 11.16 -12.74 -9.11
CA ASP A 22 10.01 -13.29 -9.83
C ASP A 22 9.25 -12.16 -10.52
N VAL A 23 8.77 -12.39 -11.75
CA VAL A 23 7.99 -11.42 -12.55
C VAL A 23 6.72 -10.98 -11.80
N ASN A 24 6.16 -11.84 -10.95
CA ASN A 24 4.98 -11.57 -10.13
C ASN A 24 5.25 -10.61 -8.96
N MET A 25 6.52 -10.40 -8.55
CA MET A 25 6.88 -9.48 -7.45
C MET A 25 6.54 -8.02 -7.77
N GLY A 26 6.63 -7.64 -9.05
CA GLY A 26 6.28 -6.28 -9.50
C GLY A 26 4.81 -5.95 -9.24
N ILE A 27 3.92 -6.90 -9.54
CA ILE A 27 2.47 -6.75 -9.31
C ILE A 27 2.18 -6.56 -7.82
N GLY A 28 2.79 -7.36 -6.95
CA GLY A 28 2.63 -7.23 -5.50
C GLY A 28 3.09 -5.86 -4.99
N THR A 29 4.21 -5.36 -5.51
CA THR A 29 4.78 -4.05 -5.13
C THR A 29 3.85 -2.90 -5.51
N ILE A 30 3.23 -2.94 -6.70
CA ILE A 30 2.28 -1.92 -7.15
C ILE A 30 1.04 -1.90 -6.25
N VAL A 31 0.50 -3.07 -5.90
CA VAL A 31 -0.68 -3.16 -5.02
C VAL A 31 -0.38 -2.58 -3.63
N VAL A 32 0.78 -2.90 -3.05
CA VAL A 32 1.21 -2.34 -1.76
C VAL A 32 1.38 -0.82 -1.83
N ALA A 33 1.94 -0.30 -2.93
CA ALA A 33 2.09 1.14 -3.13
C ALA A 33 0.73 1.84 -3.19
N LEU A 34 -0.21 1.32 -3.99
CA LEU A 34 -1.57 1.86 -4.09
C LEU A 34 -2.32 1.79 -2.76
N ALA A 35 -2.20 0.69 -2.02
CA ALA A 35 -2.79 0.54 -0.68
C ALA A 35 -2.31 1.61 0.29
N SER A 36 -1.00 1.83 0.33
CA SER A 36 -0.39 2.83 1.21
C SER A 36 -0.87 4.25 0.89
N ILE A 37 -1.05 4.57 -0.39
CA ILE A 37 -1.57 5.87 -0.84
C ILE A 37 -3.02 6.06 -0.43
N ILE A 38 -3.88 5.09 -0.73
CA ILE A 38 -5.32 5.15 -0.42
C ILE A 38 -5.53 5.27 1.09
N ILE A 39 -4.85 4.45 1.90
CA ILE A 39 -4.96 4.49 3.36
C ILE A 39 -4.55 5.87 3.89
N GLY A 40 -3.44 6.44 3.38
CA GLY A 40 -3.02 7.79 3.73
C GLY A 40 -4.08 8.83 3.39
N GLU A 41 -4.61 8.80 2.16
CA GLU A 41 -5.60 9.77 1.68
C GLU A 41 -6.94 9.69 2.42
N VAL A 42 -7.40 8.48 2.77
CA VAL A 42 -8.64 8.28 3.53
C VAL A 42 -8.54 8.88 4.94
N ILE A 43 -7.41 8.67 5.63
CA ILE A 43 -7.21 9.17 7.00
C ILE A 43 -7.18 10.69 7.03
N PHE A 44 -6.58 11.32 6.02
CA PHE A 44 -6.47 12.76 5.93
C PHE A 44 -7.35 13.30 4.81
N SER A 45 -8.66 13.15 4.97
CA SER A 45 -9.66 13.66 4.03
C SER A 45 -9.65 15.20 3.99
N GLY A 46 -9.14 15.80 2.91
CA GLY A 46 -9.10 17.26 2.72
C GLY A 46 -8.44 17.73 1.42
N GLN A 47 -8.47 19.04 1.14
CA GLN A 47 -7.72 19.66 0.04
C GLN A 47 -6.23 19.67 0.37
N MET A 48 -5.52 18.62 -0.03
CA MET A 48 -4.10 18.44 0.26
C MET A 48 -3.22 18.95 -0.88
N SER A 49 -2.15 19.68 -0.53
CA SER A 49 -1.08 19.99 -1.48
C SER A 49 -0.29 18.73 -1.83
N LEU A 50 0.51 18.78 -2.90
CA LEU A 50 1.33 17.65 -3.32
C LEU A 50 2.33 17.23 -2.22
N THR A 51 2.89 18.20 -1.48
CA THR A 51 3.79 17.96 -0.36
C THR A 51 3.09 17.24 0.79
N ASP A 52 1.87 17.66 1.12
CA ASP A 52 1.08 17.01 2.17
C ASP A 52 0.83 15.55 1.78
N ARG A 53 0.41 15.28 0.55
CA ARG A 53 0.20 13.92 0.04
C ARG A 53 1.43 13.03 0.19
N LEU A 54 2.63 13.54 -0.12
CA LEU A 54 3.87 12.76 0.04
C LEU A 54 4.10 12.36 1.51
N ILE A 55 3.84 13.27 2.45
CA ILE A 55 3.95 13.00 3.88
C ILE A 55 2.89 11.98 4.30
N THR A 56 1.64 12.17 3.85
CA THR A 56 0.52 11.27 4.18
C THR A 56 0.75 9.85 3.69
N VAL A 57 1.36 9.68 2.50
CA VAL A 57 1.71 8.36 1.95
C VAL A 57 2.73 7.64 2.82
N VAL A 58 3.69 8.35 3.41
CA VAL A 58 4.66 7.75 4.35
C VAL A 58 3.91 7.20 5.57
N PHE A 59 3.00 7.97 6.16
CA PHE A 59 2.17 7.49 7.27
C PHE A 59 1.25 6.33 6.86
N GLY A 60 0.62 6.41 5.68
CA GLY A 60 -0.21 5.34 5.12
C GLY A 60 0.56 4.03 4.94
N SER A 61 1.83 4.09 4.53
CA SER A 61 2.69 2.91 4.39
C SER A 61 2.99 2.21 5.72
N ILE A 62 3.15 2.98 6.81
CA ILE A 62 3.38 2.46 8.16
C ILE A 62 2.11 1.76 8.65
N ILE A 63 0.96 2.39 8.49
CA ILE A 63 -0.34 1.83 8.89
C ILE A 63 -0.63 0.54 8.10
N TYR A 64 -0.41 0.55 6.79
CA TYR A 64 -0.54 -0.64 5.96
C TYR A 64 0.35 -1.79 6.46
N ARG A 65 1.57 -1.49 6.92
CA ARG A 65 2.48 -2.50 7.48
C ARG A 65 1.90 -3.15 8.74
N PHE A 66 1.27 -2.37 9.63
CA PHE A 66 0.59 -2.92 10.80
C PHE A 66 -0.58 -3.83 10.41
N VAL A 67 -1.42 -3.40 9.46
CA VAL A 67 -2.53 -4.22 8.95
C VAL A 67 -2.01 -5.53 8.36
N LEU A 68 -0.93 -5.48 7.57
CA LEU A 68 -0.30 -6.65 6.98
C LEU A 68 0.19 -7.64 8.04
N VAL A 69 0.83 -7.15 9.10
CA VAL A 69 1.29 -8.01 10.21
C VAL A 69 0.11 -8.67 10.93
N VAL A 70 -0.98 -7.93 11.18
CA VAL A 70 -2.20 -8.49 11.79
C VAL A 70 -2.80 -9.60 10.94
N VAL A 71 -2.87 -9.40 9.62
CA VAL A 71 -3.35 -10.40 8.66
C VAL A 71 -2.49 -11.67 8.69
N LEU A 72 -1.17 -11.51 8.66
CA LEU A 72 -0.24 -12.64 8.71
C LEU A 72 -0.35 -13.39 10.05
N ALA A 73 -0.57 -12.67 11.15
CA ALA A 73 -0.76 -13.27 12.48
C ALA A 73 -2.04 -14.12 12.59
N ILE A 74 -3.07 -13.83 11.79
CA ILE A 74 -4.32 -14.60 11.72
C ILE A 74 -4.16 -15.88 10.85
N GLY A 75 -2.98 -16.10 10.25
CA GLY A 75 -2.62 -17.35 9.57
C GLY A 75 -2.76 -17.32 8.05
N PHE A 76 -2.95 -16.14 7.46
CA PHE A 76 -2.90 -16.00 6.00
C PHE A 76 -1.46 -16.09 5.48
N SER A 77 -1.27 -16.84 4.40
CA SER A 77 0.03 -16.96 3.72
C SER A 77 0.37 -15.68 2.95
N ALA A 78 1.67 -15.38 2.85
CA ALA A 78 2.16 -14.19 2.13
C ALA A 78 1.76 -14.16 0.64
N ASP A 79 1.57 -15.33 0.02
CA ASP A 79 1.16 -15.43 -1.38
C ASP A 79 -0.34 -15.13 -1.60
N ASP A 80 -1.17 -15.38 -0.59
CA ASP A 80 -2.60 -15.05 -0.58
C ASP A 80 -2.85 -13.56 -0.25
N LEU A 81 -1.79 -12.80 0.03
CA LEU A 81 -1.87 -11.38 0.36
C LEU A 81 -2.48 -10.55 -0.75
N LYS A 82 -2.48 -10.97 -2.01
CA LYS A 82 -3.18 -10.24 -3.08
C LYS A 82 -4.69 -10.16 -2.81
N LEU A 83 -5.28 -11.28 -2.36
CA LEU A 83 -6.71 -11.37 -2.08
C LEU A 83 -7.06 -10.61 -0.81
N VAL A 84 -6.23 -10.75 0.24
CA VAL A 84 -6.42 -10.01 1.49
C VAL A 84 -6.20 -8.50 1.29
N SER A 85 -5.19 -8.09 0.53
CA SER A 85 -4.94 -6.68 0.22
C SER A 85 -6.09 -6.07 -0.59
N ALA A 86 -6.67 -6.82 -1.54
CA ALA A 86 -7.83 -6.37 -2.30
C ALA A 86 -9.07 -6.17 -1.41
N VAL A 87 -9.32 -7.08 -0.46
CA VAL A 87 -10.41 -6.95 0.52
C VAL A 87 -10.18 -5.77 1.45
N ILE A 88 -8.97 -5.61 1.97
CA ILE A 88 -8.60 -4.47 2.82
C ILE A 88 -8.78 -3.15 2.07
N LEU A 89 -8.32 -3.06 0.82
CA LEU A 89 -8.55 -1.89 -0.03
C LEU A 89 -10.04 -1.64 -0.22
N GLY A 90 -10.81 -2.68 -0.53
CA GLY A 90 -12.25 -2.57 -0.75
C GLY A 90 -12.97 -2.01 0.47
N LEU A 91 -12.64 -2.51 1.66
CA LEU A 91 -13.17 -2.01 2.93
C LEU A 91 -12.68 -0.58 3.23
N ALA A 92 -11.39 -0.29 3.01
CA ALA A 92 -10.80 1.03 3.21
C ALA A 92 -11.42 2.09 2.29
N LEU A 93 -11.80 1.73 1.06
CA LEU A 93 -12.50 2.59 0.11
C LEU A 93 -14.00 2.74 0.42
N MET A 94 -14.62 1.72 1.03
CA MET A 94 -16.01 1.79 1.49
C MET A 94 -16.17 2.72 2.70
N LEU A 95 -15.23 2.70 3.63
CA LEU A 95 -15.25 3.51 4.85
C LEU A 95 -15.53 5.01 4.61
N PRO A 96 -14.80 5.74 3.75
CA PRO A 96 -15.06 7.17 3.51
C PRO A 96 -16.43 7.41 2.85
N ASN A 97 -16.88 6.53 1.95
CA ASN A 97 -18.18 6.66 1.27
C ASN A 97 -19.37 6.39 2.22
N LEU A 98 -19.21 5.49 3.19
CA LEU A 98 -20.23 5.25 4.21
C LEU A 98 -20.32 6.41 5.20
N VAL A 99 -19.18 7.02 5.56
CA VAL A 99 -19.14 8.20 6.43
C VAL A 99 -19.75 9.42 5.72
N SER A 100 -19.50 9.62 4.42
CA SER A 100 -20.12 10.71 3.66
C SER A 100 -21.61 10.52 3.40
N SER A 101 -22.12 9.29 3.41
CA SER A 101 -23.55 9.00 3.23
C SER A 101 -24.38 9.21 4.50
N PHE A 102 -23.73 9.43 5.65
CA PHE A 102 -24.37 9.74 6.94
C PHE A 102 -24.26 11.22 7.35
N GLN A 103 -23.62 12.07 6.53
CA GLN A 103 -23.69 13.54 6.62
C GLN A 103 -24.63 14.08 5.54
#